data_AF-A0AAW8FTS2-F1
#
_entry.id   AF-A0AAW8FTS2-F1
#
_cell.length_a   1.000
_cell.length_b   1.000
_cell.length_c   1.000
_cell.angle_alpha   90.00
_cell.angle_beta   90.00
_cell.angle_gamma   90.00
#
_symmetry.space_group_name_H-M   'P 1'
#
loop_
_entity.id
_entity.type
_entity.pdbx_description
1 polymer ?
#
loop_
_entity_poly.entity_id
_entity_poly.type
_entity_poly.pdbx_seq_one_letter_code
_entity_poly.pdbx_strand_id
1 'polypeptide(L)'
;MGDAVTVPEAYGLGPIKVTAIADGEVDMVAQLTGSGYSVSGCSGGGSVSSDGGGGVAFSCGEGPAATINDAMSLKVVDILDAAAVLRIKPAG
;
A
#
# COMPACT_ATOMS: atom_id res chain seq x y z
N MET A 1 -0.21 -2.47 16.55
CA MET A 1 0.20 -2.26 15.14
C MET A 1 -0.24 -0.89 14.67
N GLY A 2 0.61 -0.18 13.92
CA GLY A 2 0.30 1.15 13.41
C GLY A 2 1.47 1.83 12.70
N ASP A 3 2.39 1.05 12.13
CA ASP A 3 3.51 1.60 11.38
C ASP A 3 3.00 2.33 10.14
N ALA A 4 3.28 3.62 10.10
CA ALA A 4 2.96 4.50 8.99
C ALA A 4 4.23 4.71 8.17
N VAL A 5 4.26 4.12 6.98
CA VAL A 5 5.33 4.32 6.02
C VAL A 5 5.03 5.59 5.24
N THR A 6 5.82 6.63 5.49
CA THR A 6 5.69 7.90 4.79
C THR A 6 6.22 7.73 3.37
N VAL A 7 5.37 8.05 2.40
CA VAL A 7 5.74 8.06 0.99
C VAL A 7 5.61 9.49 0.43
N PRO A 8 6.40 9.86 -0.59
CA PRO A 8 6.23 11.12 -1.29
C PRO A 8 4.81 11.29 -1.83
N GLU A 9 4.23 12.49 -1.65
CA GLU A 9 2.91 12.84 -2.17
C GLU A 9 2.81 12.73 -3.70
N ALA A 10 3.95 12.82 -4.39
CA ALA A 10 4.07 12.62 -5.84
C ALA A 10 3.60 11.24 -6.31
N TYR A 11 3.51 10.26 -5.42
CA TYR A 11 2.97 8.93 -5.73
C TYR A 11 1.43 8.86 -5.67
N GLY A 12 0.75 9.97 -5.36
CA GLY A 12 -0.71 10.03 -5.27
C GLY A 12 -1.29 9.33 -4.03
N LEU A 13 -0.42 8.93 -3.10
CA LEU A 13 -0.77 8.37 -1.80
C LEU A 13 -0.18 9.22 -0.68
N GLY A 14 -0.94 9.33 0.41
CA GLY A 14 -0.46 9.72 1.71
C GLY A 14 0.24 8.57 2.42
N PRO A 15 0.53 8.71 3.73
CA PRO A 15 1.22 7.68 4.50
C PRO A 15 0.48 6.34 4.44
N ILE A 16 1.22 5.27 4.14
CA ILE A 16 0.68 3.91 4.11
C ILE A 16 0.75 3.35 5.52
N LYS A 17 -0.39 2.99 6.09
CA LYS A 17 -0.48 2.41 7.43
C LYS A 17 -0.70 0.91 7.34
N VAL A 18 0.16 0.13 7.99
CA VAL A 18 -0.02 -1.32 8.12
C VAL A 18 -1.07 -1.60 9.18
N THR A 19 -2.14 -2.30 8.80
CA THR A 19 -3.26 -2.64 9.69
C THR A 19 -3.17 -4.05 10.22
N ALA A 20 -2.70 -5.01 9.40
CA ALA A 20 -2.51 -6.39 9.81
C ALA A 20 -1.43 -7.08 8.95
N ILE A 21 -0.86 -8.15 9.48
CA ILE A 21 0.04 -9.07 8.79
C ILE A 21 -0.46 -10.46 9.15
N ALA A 22 -0.95 -11.20 8.17
CA ALA A 22 -1.54 -12.52 8.37
C ALA A 22 -1.49 -13.34 7.09
N ASP A 23 -1.39 -14.66 7.20
CA ASP A 23 -1.47 -15.59 6.07
C ASP A 23 -0.45 -15.35 4.93
N GLY A 24 0.70 -14.73 5.24
CA GLY A 24 1.68 -14.35 4.22
C GLY A 24 1.24 -13.15 3.37
N GLU A 25 0.31 -12.34 3.89
CA GLU A 25 -0.12 -11.07 3.32
C GLU A 25 -0.01 -9.94 4.34
N VAL A 26 0.17 -8.72 3.83
CA VAL A 26 0.24 -7.49 4.60
C VAL A 26 -0.93 -6.61 4.20
N ASP A 27 -1.84 -6.38 5.15
CA ASP A 27 -2.97 -5.45 4.99
C ASP A 27 -2.53 -4.02 5.27
N MET A 28 -2.81 -3.14 4.33
CA MET A 28 -2.41 -1.75 4.36
C MET A 28 -3.56 -0.82 3.99
N VAL A 29 -3.53 0.37 4.57
CA VAL A 29 -4.45 1.46 4.25
C VAL A 29 -3.65 2.73 3.96
N ALA A 30 -3.96 3.40 2.86
CA ALA A 30 -3.37 4.68 2.50
C ALA A 30 -4.45 5.72 2.19
N GLN A 31 -4.18 6.98 2.51
CA GLN A 31 -5.03 8.08 2.05
C GLN A 31 -4.68 8.42 0.60
N LEU A 32 -5.68 8.75 -0.21
CA LEU A 32 -5.46 9.28 -1.55
C LEU A 32 -5.19 10.79 -1.45
N THR A 33 -4.05 11.21 -1.98
CA THR A 33 -3.75 12.65 -2.14
C THR A 33 -4.19 13.17 -3.51
N GLY A 34 -4.49 12.28 -4.46
CA GLY A 34 -4.94 12.61 -5.81
C GLY A 34 -6.25 11.91 -6.21
N SER A 35 -6.84 12.36 -7.31
CA SER A 35 -8.16 11.91 -7.82
C SER A 35 -8.12 10.66 -8.70
N GLY A 36 -7.10 9.81 -8.59
CA GLY A 36 -6.97 8.59 -9.37
C GLY A 36 -6.18 7.56 -8.58
N TYR A 37 -6.80 6.41 -8.31
CA TYR A 37 -6.15 5.28 -7.67
C TYR A 37 -6.15 4.07 -8.59
N SER A 38 -4.96 3.55 -8.87
CA SER A 38 -4.76 2.30 -9.58
C SER A 38 -3.77 1.46 -8.81
N VAL A 39 -4.07 0.18 -8.61
CA VAL A 39 -3.14 -0.79 -8.06
C VAL A 39 -3.09 -2.01 -8.96
N SER A 40 -1.89 -2.53 -9.18
CA SER A 40 -1.66 -3.74 -9.96
C SER A 40 -0.65 -4.61 -9.23
N GLY A 41 -0.94 -5.90 -9.06
CA GLY A 41 -0.06 -6.85 -8.37
C GLY A 41 -0.30 -7.04 -6.88
N CYS A 42 -1.17 -6.23 -6.25
CA CYS A 42 -1.71 -6.49 -4.91
C CYS A 42 -3.21 -6.75 -5.00
N SER A 43 -3.72 -7.56 -4.07
CA SER A 43 -5.16 -7.75 -3.90
C SER A 43 -5.76 -6.54 -3.19
N GLY A 44 -7.02 -6.23 -3.50
CA GLY A 44 -7.68 -5.03 -2.99
C GLY A 44 -7.58 -3.84 -3.94
N GLY A 45 -8.21 -2.74 -3.56
CA GLY A 45 -8.68 -1.72 -4.51
C GLY A 45 -10.09 -1.22 -4.22
N GLY A 46 -10.65 -1.55 -3.06
CA GLY A 46 -11.87 -0.97 -2.57
C GLY A 46 -11.60 0.36 -1.89
N SER A 47 -12.11 1.45 -2.46
CA SER A 47 -12.18 2.75 -1.81
C SER A 47 -13.06 2.66 -0.56
N VAL A 48 -12.44 2.68 0.63
CA VAL A 48 -13.15 2.86 1.89
C VAL A 48 -13.35 4.36 2.10
N SER A 49 -14.50 4.85 1.65
CA SER A 49 -14.96 6.20 1.99
C SER A 49 -15.60 6.16 3.38
N SER A 50 -14.83 6.44 4.42
CA SER A 50 -15.36 6.69 5.75
C SER A 50 -14.37 7.57 6.51
N ASP A 51 -14.29 8.85 6.12
CA ASP A 51 -13.93 10.04 6.94
C ASP A 51 -13.67 11.33 6.10
N GLY A 52 -14.23 11.45 4.90
CA GLY A 52 -14.18 12.70 4.11
C GLY A 52 -12.87 12.94 3.32
N GLY A 53 -11.83 12.13 3.54
CA GLY A 53 -10.68 11.99 2.64
C GLY A 53 -10.62 10.56 2.11
N GLY A 54 -10.70 10.37 0.79
CA GLY A 54 -10.78 9.03 0.19
C GLY A 54 -9.57 8.17 0.58
N GLY A 55 -9.81 7.05 1.25
CA GLY A 55 -8.77 6.07 1.60
C GLY A 55 -8.91 4.80 0.78
N VAL A 56 -7.80 4.10 0.59
CA VAL A 56 -7.74 2.81 -0.11
C VAL A 56 -7.16 1.76 0.81
N ALA A 57 -7.81 0.61 0.85
CA ALA A 57 -7.30 -0.58 1.50
C ALA A 57 -6.83 -1.57 0.43
N PHE A 58 -5.62 -2.10 0.64
CA PHE A 58 -5.02 -3.09 -0.25
C PHE A 58 -4.14 -4.04 0.57
N SER A 59 -4.06 -5.29 0.11
CA SER A 59 -3.29 -6.37 0.70
C SER A 59 -2.24 -6.87 -0.28
N CYS A 60 -1.00 -6.97 0.18
CA CYS A 60 0.11 -7.43 -0.64
C CYS A 60 0.77 -8.64 0.01
N GLY A 61 0.86 -9.74 -0.73
CA GLY A 61 1.69 -10.88 -0.37
C GLY A 61 3.14 -10.72 -0.82
N GLU A 62 4.00 -11.63 -0.37
CA GLU A 62 5.34 -11.77 -0.92
C GLU A 62 5.27 -12.12 -2.40
N GLY A 63 6.00 -11.39 -3.25
CA GLY A 63 5.88 -11.62 -4.68
C GLY A 63 6.40 -10.49 -5.58
N PRO A 64 5.93 -10.41 -6.83
CA PRO A 64 6.34 -9.36 -7.75
C PRO A 64 5.95 -7.98 -7.21
N ALA A 65 6.70 -6.95 -7.61
CA ALA A 65 6.40 -5.59 -7.19
C ALA A 65 5.02 -5.18 -7.73
N ALA A 66 4.17 -4.68 -6.85
CA ALA A 66 2.94 -4.04 -7.23
C ALA A 66 3.19 -2.60 -7.65
N THR A 67 2.43 -2.15 -8.64
CA THR A 67 2.48 -0.77 -9.11
C THR A 67 1.27 -0.02 -8.59
N ILE A 68 1.51 1.12 -7.96
CA ILE A 68 0.50 2.05 -7.46
C ILE A 68 0.58 3.33 -8.28
N ASN A 69 -0.58 3.75 -8.82
CA ASN A 69 -0.77 4.98 -9.61
C ASN A 69 0.21 5.16 -10.78
N ASP A 70 0.79 4.07 -11.29
CA ASP A 70 1.89 4.08 -12.27
C ASP A 70 3.08 4.97 -11.87
N ALA A 71 3.17 5.34 -10.58
CA ALA A 71 4.13 6.28 -10.04
C ALA A 71 5.02 5.65 -8.95
N MET A 72 4.52 4.60 -8.29
CA MET A 72 5.22 3.90 -7.22
C MET A 72 5.20 2.40 -7.43
N SER A 73 6.35 1.75 -7.22
CA SER A 73 6.46 0.31 -7.10
C SER A 73 6.62 -0.07 -5.63
N LEU A 74 5.67 -0.86 -5.13
CA LEU A 74 5.67 -1.45 -3.79
C LEU A 74 5.94 -2.95 -3.89
N LYS A 75 7.04 -3.42 -3.31
CA LYS A 75 7.35 -4.85 -3.25
C LYS A 75 7.42 -5.30 -1.79
N VAL A 76 6.67 -6.34 -1.46
CA VAL A 76 6.90 -7.09 -0.23
C VAL A 76 8.06 -8.05 -0.50
N VAL A 77 9.19 -7.81 0.18
CA VAL A 77 10.42 -8.58 -0.01
C VAL A 77 10.41 -9.83 0.86
N ASP A 78 9.86 -9.72 2.06
CA ASP A 78 9.82 -10.78 3.06
C ASP A 78 8.69 -10.50 4.05
N ILE A 79 8.05 -11.56 4.54
CA ILE A 79 7.02 -11.50 5.57
C ILE A 79 7.43 -12.43 6.70
N LEU A 80 7.72 -11.83 7.84
CA LEU A 80 7.99 -12.49 9.11
C LEU A 80 6.68 -12.59 9.92
N ASP A 81 6.72 -13.36 11.01
CA ASP A 81 5.56 -13.69 11.87
C ASP A 81 4.65 -12.50 12.23
N ALA A 82 5.23 -11.33 12.50
CA ALA A 82 4.49 -10.09 12.82
C ALA A 82 5.10 -8.84 12.18
N ALA A 83 5.96 -9.00 11.17
CA ALA A 83 6.67 -7.90 10.52
C ALA A 83 6.83 -8.18 9.02
N ALA A 84 6.87 -7.13 8.21
CA ALA A 84 7.09 -7.27 6.78
C ALA A 84 8.14 -6.28 6.29
N VAL A 85 8.96 -6.72 5.34
CA VAL A 85 9.96 -5.89 4.69
C VAL A 85 9.39 -5.35 3.40
N LEU A 86 9.07 -4.06 3.42
CA LEU A 86 8.50 -3.34 2.28
C LEU A 86 9.61 -2.60 1.54
N ARG A 87 9.68 -2.76 0.23
CA ARG A 87 10.58 -2.02 -0.64
C ARG A 87 9.78 -1.12 -1.56
N ILE A 88 9.94 0.19 -1.35
CA ILE A 88 9.24 1.24 -2.08
C ILE A 88 10.22 1.93 -3.02
N LYS A 89 9.82 2.10 -4.28
CA LYS A 89 10.57 2.82 -5.31
C LYS A 89 9.63 3.61 -6.22
N PRO A 90 10.12 4.62 -6.95
CA PRO A 90 9.37 5.21 -8.05
C PRO A 90 9.12 4.14 -9.13
N ALA A 91 7.95 4.17 -9.75
CA ALA A 91 7.69 3.44 -11.00
C ALA A 91 8.28 4.25 -12.17
N GLY A 92 9.03 3.58 -13.05
CA GLY A 92 9.74 4.20 -14.17
C GLY A 92 10.35 3.15 -15.09
#